data_AF-A0A0N1ACL6-F1
#
_entry.id   AF-A0A0N1ACL6-F1
#
_cell.length_a   1.000
_cell.length_b   1.000
_cell.length_c   1.000
_cell.angle_alpha   90.00
_cell.angle_beta   90.00
_cell.angle_gamma   90.00
#
_symmetry.space_group_name_H-M   'P 1'
#
loop_
_entity.id
_entity.type
_entity.pdbx_description
1 polymer ?
#
loop_
_entity_poly.entity_id
_entity_poly.type
_entity_poly.pdbx_seq_one_letter_code
_entity_poly.pdbx_strand_id
1 'polypeptide(L)'
;MRRTPCFFLRPAAFGACALLHLMAAAQAQPAATPQRVEVTGSSIKRLAGETALPVETIRREDIEKIGVTTAAELLQKLSSNVGGLTDGASISDQSGAQRGFNGANLRGLGVSSTLVLLNGRRLANFASPGDNAGVDLNNIPAGAIQRV
;
A
#
# COMPACT_ATOMS: atom_id res chain seq x y z
N MET A 1 -38.69 49.99 83.69
CA MET A 1 -39.90 49.14 83.67
C MET A 1 -40.21 48.75 82.24
N ARG A 2 -40.30 47.44 81.94
CA ARG A 2 -41.04 46.80 80.82
C ARG A 2 -40.56 47.18 79.40
N ARG A 3 -40.50 46.32 78.38
CA ARG A 3 -40.76 44.90 78.08
C ARG A 3 -40.24 44.73 76.63
N THR A 4 -39.72 43.56 76.27
CA THR A 4 -39.61 43.12 74.86
C THR A 4 -41.02 42.94 74.26
N PRO A 5 -41.21 42.91 72.92
CA PRO A 5 -41.19 41.61 72.24
C PRO A 5 -40.73 41.60 70.76
N CYS A 6 -40.47 40.38 70.29
CA CYS A 6 -40.24 39.93 68.92
C CYS A 6 -41.33 40.35 67.91
N PHE A 7 -40.98 40.48 66.63
CA PHE A 7 -41.71 39.76 65.57
C PHE A 7 -40.92 39.64 64.25
N PHE A 8 -41.05 38.46 63.66
CA PHE A 8 -40.64 38.01 62.32
C PHE A 8 -41.20 38.90 61.18
N LEU A 9 -40.42 39.13 60.11
CA LEU A 9 -40.82 38.83 58.71
C LEU A 9 -39.69 39.22 57.70
N ARG A 10 -39.22 38.24 56.92
CA ARG A 10 -38.74 38.41 55.52
C ARG A 10 -39.99 38.27 54.59
N PRO A 11 -40.00 38.66 53.29
CA PRO A 11 -38.87 38.74 52.36
C PRO A 11 -38.92 39.83 51.24
N ALA A 12 -37.84 39.84 50.45
CA ALA A 12 -37.76 39.99 49.00
C ALA A 12 -37.91 41.36 48.30
N ALA A 13 -36.79 41.71 47.67
CA ALA A 13 -36.62 42.21 46.30
C ALA A 13 -37.06 43.65 46.00
N PHE A 14 -36.09 44.52 45.72
CA PHE A 14 -36.05 45.47 44.58
C PHE A 14 -34.70 46.20 44.62
N GLY A 15 -34.03 46.36 43.47
CA GLY A 15 -32.96 47.37 43.34
C GLY A 15 -31.69 46.96 42.60
N ALA A 16 -31.82 46.39 41.40
CA ALA A 16 -30.72 46.25 40.44
C ALA A 16 -30.37 47.63 39.82
N CYS A 17 -29.15 48.14 40.02
CA CYS A 17 -28.58 49.20 39.13
C CYS A 17 -27.06 49.49 39.24
N ALA A 18 -26.23 48.64 39.84
CA ALA A 18 -24.82 48.99 40.09
C ALA A 18 -23.77 47.98 39.58
N LEU A 19 -24.06 47.22 38.51
CA LEU A 19 -23.14 46.17 38.02
C LEU A 19 -22.65 46.31 36.57
N LEU A 20 -22.98 47.40 35.86
CA LEU A 20 -22.65 47.53 34.43
C LEU A 20 -21.25 48.12 34.11
N HIS A 21 -20.40 48.38 35.10
CA HIS A 21 -19.05 48.96 34.88
C HIS A 21 -17.90 47.94 34.94
N LEU A 22 -18.17 46.63 35.03
CA LEU A 22 -17.13 45.60 35.18
C LEU A 22 -16.98 44.66 33.97
N MET A 23 -17.36 45.08 32.76
CA MET A 23 -17.25 44.26 31.53
C MET A 23 -16.50 44.97 30.40
N ALA A 24 -15.41 45.68 30.69
CA ALA A 24 -14.59 46.35 29.67
C ALA A 24 -13.07 46.17 29.85
N ALA A 25 -12.62 45.11 30.52
CA ALA A 25 -11.20 44.74 30.60
C ALA A 25 -11.01 43.28 30.16
N ALA A 26 -11.27 43.01 28.89
CA ALA A 26 -11.03 41.69 28.31
C ALA A 26 -10.38 41.83 26.92
N GLN A 27 -9.29 42.60 26.80
CA GLN A 27 -8.35 42.50 25.67
C GLN A 27 -6.92 42.84 26.10
N ALA A 28 -6.08 41.81 26.19
CA ALA A 28 -4.67 41.78 25.78
C ALA A 28 -4.00 40.55 26.42
N GLN A 29 -4.42 39.34 26.01
CA GLN A 29 -3.59 38.18 26.23
C GLN A 29 -2.44 38.28 25.22
N PRO A 30 -1.16 38.24 25.64
CA PRO A 30 -0.06 38.21 24.69
C PRO A 30 -0.28 37.01 23.79
N ALA A 31 -0.26 37.22 22.47
CA ALA A 31 -0.26 36.14 21.51
C ALA A 31 0.98 35.29 21.79
N ALA A 32 0.79 34.17 22.48
CA ALA A 32 1.83 33.19 22.70
C ALA A 32 2.34 32.79 21.31
N THR A 33 3.62 33.05 21.06
CA THR A 33 4.33 32.53 19.89
C THR A 33 3.98 31.04 19.73
N PRO A 34 3.60 30.56 18.53
CA PRO A 34 3.29 29.15 18.36
C PRO A 34 4.50 28.33 18.80
N GLN A 35 4.34 27.66 19.94
CA GLN A 35 5.40 26.87 20.53
C GLN A 35 5.66 25.71 19.57
N ARG A 36 6.92 25.51 19.17
CA ARG A 36 7.31 24.42 18.28
C ARG A 36 6.89 23.11 18.95
N VAL A 37 5.81 22.52 18.44
CA VAL A 37 5.38 21.18 18.83
C VAL A 37 6.28 20.21 18.08
N GLU A 38 7.35 19.78 18.73
CA GLU A 38 8.19 18.69 18.24
C GLU A 38 7.54 17.38 18.66
N VAL A 39 6.89 16.72 17.71
CA VAL A 39 6.23 15.43 17.92
C VAL A 39 7.31 14.35 18.04
N THR A 40 7.80 14.10 19.25
CA THR A 40 8.80 13.07 19.56
C THR A 40 8.22 11.66 19.69
N GLY A 41 6.91 11.50 19.47
CA GLY A 41 6.17 10.26 19.69
C GLY A 41 4.96 10.10 18.78
N SER A 42 5.18 9.96 17.47
CA SER A 42 4.29 9.08 16.71
C SER A 42 4.62 7.66 17.12
N SER A 43 3.64 6.87 17.57
CA SER A 43 3.83 5.42 17.82
C SER A 43 4.27 4.67 16.55
N ILE A 44 4.16 5.33 15.39
CA ILE A 44 4.70 4.87 14.12
C ILE A 44 5.89 5.77 13.77
N LYS A 45 7.10 5.30 14.09
CA LYS A 45 8.32 5.77 13.43
C LYS A 45 8.20 5.40 11.95
N ARG A 46 7.78 6.32 11.09
CA ARG A 46 8.10 6.16 9.67
C ARG A 46 9.58 6.42 9.50
N LEU A 47 10.34 5.33 9.46
CA LEU A 47 11.69 5.31 8.89
C LEU A 47 11.60 5.88 7.48
N ALA A 48 12.57 6.69 7.06
CA ALA A 48 12.77 7.11 5.68
C ALA A 48 13.21 5.89 4.83
N GLY A 49 12.29 4.93 4.73
CA GLY A 49 12.54 3.53 4.45
C GLY A 49 11.27 2.75 4.82
N GLU A 50 10.12 3.14 4.26
CA GLU A 50 9.18 2.12 3.83
C GLU A 50 10.03 1.15 2.99
N THR A 51 10.33 -0.02 3.54
CA THR A 51 11.20 -1.00 2.91
C THR A 51 10.73 -1.15 1.48
N ALA A 52 11.52 -0.65 0.52
CA ALA A 52 11.24 -0.88 -0.89
C ALA A 52 11.13 -2.40 -1.01
N LEU A 53 9.97 -2.91 -1.41
CA LEU A 53 9.88 -4.30 -1.78
C LEU A 53 11.02 -4.53 -2.79
N PRO A 54 11.83 -5.60 -2.65
CA PRO A 54 12.95 -5.81 -3.54
C PRO A 54 12.43 -5.87 -4.98
N VAL A 55 12.82 -4.86 -5.76
CA VAL A 55 12.58 -4.79 -7.21
C VAL A 55 13.85 -5.27 -7.88
N GLU A 56 13.72 -6.38 -8.59
CA GLU A 56 14.75 -6.88 -9.49
C GLU A 56 14.52 -6.25 -10.86
N THR A 57 15.57 -5.83 -11.53
CA THR A 57 15.48 -5.24 -12.87
C THR A 57 16.56 -5.83 -13.74
N ILE A 58 16.16 -6.46 -14.85
CA ILE A 58 17.08 -7.09 -15.78
C ILE A 58 17.22 -6.20 -17.00
N ARG A 59 18.44 -5.73 -17.23
CA ARG A 59 18.76 -4.84 -18.35
C ARG A 59 19.02 -5.61 -19.63
N ARG A 60 19.05 -4.87 -20.74
CA ARG A 60 19.30 -5.45 -22.05
C ARG A 60 20.62 -6.20 -22.13
N GLU A 61 21.68 -5.55 -21.67
CA GLU A 61 23.03 -6.11 -21.60
C GLU A 61 23.09 -7.45 -20.85
N ASP A 62 22.26 -7.65 -19.83
CA ASP A 62 22.24 -8.89 -19.07
C ASP A 62 21.47 -9.99 -19.80
N ILE A 63 20.36 -9.64 -20.46
CA ILE A 63 19.60 -10.58 -21.31
C ILE A 63 20.48 -11.10 -22.46
N GLU A 64 21.28 -10.22 -23.07
CA GLU A 64 22.25 -10.58 -24.11
C GLU A 64 23.36 -11.51 -23.59
N LYS A 65 23.90 -11.24 -22.40
CA LYS A 65 24.92 -12.11 -21.78
C LYS A 65 24.39 -13.50 -21.45
N ILE A 66 23.13 -13.61 -21.02
CA ILE A 66 22.51 -14.90 -20.71
C ILE A 66 22.27 -15.70 -22.01
N GLY A 67 22.05 -15.02 -23.14
CA GLY A 67 21.91 -15.67 -24.44
C GLY A 67 20.57 -16.38 -24.65
N VAL A 68 19.51 -15.88 -24.02
CA VAL A 68 18.14 -16.42 -24.12
C VAL A 68 17.42 -15.93 -25.36
N THR A 69 16.50 -16.75 -25.86
CA THR A 69 15.72 -16.49 -27.08
C THR A 69 14.29 -16.06 -26.79
N THR A 70 13.74 -16.42 -25.63
CA THR A 70 12.37 -16.12 -25.22
C THR A 70 12.30 -15.57 -23.78
N ALA A 71 11.19 -14.90 -23.45
CA ALA A 71 10.92 -14.47 -22.07
C ALA A 71 10.80 -15.66 -21.09
N ALA A 72 10.33 -16.80 -21.59
CA ALA A 72 10.26 -18.05 -20.85
C ALA A 72 11.63 -18.50 -20.35
N GLU A 73 12.61 -18.57 -21.25
CA GLU A 73 13.99 -18.95 -20.91
C GLU A 73 14.64 -17.95 -19.94
N LEU A 74 14.37 -16.65 -20.12
CA LEU A 74 14.82 -15.62 -19.19
C LEU A 74 14.29 -15.88 -17.76
N LEU A 75 12.99 -16.14 -17.64
CA LEU A 75 12.35 -16.41 -16.36
C LEU A 75 12.81 -17.72 -15.71
N GLN A 76 13.23 -18.72 -16.50
CA GLN A 76 13.81 -19.95 -15.94
C GLN A 76 15.17 -19.72 -15.27
N LYS A 77 15.89 -18.66 -15.63
CA LYS A 77 17.18 -18.31 -14.99
C LYS A 77 17.00 -17.51 -13.70
N LEU A 78 15.79 -17.01 -13.44
CA LEU A 78 15.47 -16.25 -12.25
C LEU A 78 15.20 -17.19 -11.07
N SER A 79 15.92 -17.00 -9.97
CA SER A 79 15.69 -17.72 -8.72
C SER A 79 14.33 -17.42 -8.09
N SER A 80 13.74 -16.27 -8.45
CA SER A 80 12.41 -15.86 -8.01
C SER A 80 11.29 -16.64 -8.71
N ASN A 81 11.57 -17.32 -9.83
CA ASN A 81 10.62 -18.18 -10.52
C ASN A 81 10.73 -19.62 -9.97
N VAL A 82 9.71 -20.07 -9.25
CA VAL A 82 9.73 -21.37 -8.55
C VAL A 82 8.61 -22.23 -9.10
N GLY A 83 8.93 -23.42 -9.60
CA GLY A 83 7.92 -24.34 -10.11
C GLY A 83 7.06 -23.72 -11.21
N GLY A 84 7.66 -22.92 -12.09
CA GLY A 84 7.01 -22.43 -13.29
C GLY A 84 6.58 -23.59 -14.19
N LEU A 85 5.47 -23.43 -14.89
CA LEU A 85 5.12 -24.35 -15.97
C LEU A 85 6.12 -24.07 -17.10
N THR A 86 6.91 -25.08 -17.44
CA THR A 86 7.91 -25.05 -18.50
C THR A 86 7.52 -26.03 -19.60
N ASP A 87 8.09 -25.90 -20.78
CA ASP A 87 7.79 -26.79 -21.89
C ASP A 87 8.02 -28.27 -21.52
N GLY A 88 9.11 -28.56 -20.80
CA GLY A 88 9.41 -29.91 -20.27
C GLY A 88 8.37 -30.41 -19.26
N ALA A 89 7.97 -29.58 -18.30
CA ALA A 89 6.93 -29.95 -17.33
C ALA A 89 5.57 -30.14 -18.00
N SER A 90 5.25 -29.31 -19.00
CA SER A 90 3.98 -29.35 -19.72
C SER A 90 3.77 -30.62 -20.54
N ILE A 91 4.86 -31.25 -21.00
CA ILE A 91 4.79 -32.51 -21.78
C ILE A 91 4.30 -33.68 -20.89
N SER A 92 4.58 -33.61 -19.59
CA SER A 92 4.17 -34.62 -18.61
C SER A 92 2.73 -34.44 -18.10
N ASP A 93 2.04 -33.37 -18.51
CA ASP A 93 0.63 -33.13 -18.18
C ASP A 93 -0.26 -34.21 -18.81
N GLN A 94 -0.80 -35.10 -17.98
CA GLN A 94 -1.72 -36.15 -18.40
C GLN A 94 -3.01 -35.62 -19.04
N SER A 95 -3.44 -34.40 -18.70
CA SER A 95 -4.63 -33.81 -19.31
C SER A 95 -4.37 -33.33 -20.73
N GLY A 96 -3.09 -33.11 -21.09
CA GLY A 96 -2.67 -32.60 -22.38
C GLY A 96 -3.15 -31.18 -22.70
N ALA A 97 -3.85 -30.54 -21.76
CA ALA A 97 -4.48 -29.23 -21.90
C ALA A 97 -3.46 -28.10 -21.88
N GLN A 98 -2.32 -28.32 -21.21
CA GLN A 98 -1.29 -27.31 -20.97
C GLN A 98 0.00 -27.55 -21.75
N ARG A 99 0.03 -28.48 -22.73
CA ARG A 99 1.23 -28.80 -23.49
C ARG A 99 1.78 -27.58 -24.25
N GLY A 100 3.06 -27.29 -24.06
CA GLY A 100 3.75 -26.14 -24.66
C GLY A 100 3.46 -24.81 -23.96
N PHE A 101 2.74 -24.81 -22.84
CA PHE A 101 2.51 -23.61 -22.04
C PHE A 101 3.71 -23.33 -21.14
N ASN A 102 4.26 -22.11 -21.26
CA ASN A 102 5.34 -21.65 -20.39
C ASN A 102 4.92 -20.39 -19.61
N GLY A 103 4.69 -20.56 -18.31
CA GLY A 103 4.11 -19.54 -17.44
C GLY A 103 5.02 -19.13 -16.29
N ALA A 104 4.99 -17.84 -15.94
CA ALA A 104 5.72 -17.31 -14.80
C ALA A 104 5.06 -17.76 -13.48
N ASN A 105 5.85 -18.30 -12.55
CA ASN A 105 5.40 -18.60 -11.18
C ASN A 105 6.35 -17.95 -10.18
N LEU A 106 6.07 -16.68 -9.86
CA LEU A 106 6.93 -15.92 -8.97
C LEU A 106 6.66 -16.32 -7.51
N ARG A 107 7.72 -16.71 -6.79
CA ARG A 107 7.70 -17.09 -5.37
C ARG A 107 6.74 -18.25 -5.04
N GLY A 108 6.38 -19.06 -6.03
CA GLY A 108 5.52 -20.23 -5.84
C GLY A 108 4.03 -19.91 -5.61
N LEU A 109 3.58 -18.70 -5.95
CA LEU A 109 2.18 -18.27 -5.79
C LEU A 109 1.21 -18.88 -6.83
N GLY A 110 1.76 -19.55 -7.84
CA GLY A 110 1.02 -20.12 -8.96
C GLY A 110 1.03 -19.20 -10.19
N VAL A 111 0.90 -19.80 -11.37
CA VAL A 111 0.88 -19.08 -12.65
C VAL A 111 -0.33 -18.16 -12.80
N SER A 112 -1.47 -18.53 -12.23
CA SER A 112 -2.70 -17.73 -12.23
C SER A 112 -2.61 -16.49 -11.33
N SER A 113 -1.69 -16.52 -10.37
CA SER A 113 -1.45 -15.44 -9.40
C SER A 113 -0.33 -14.50 -9.83
N THR A 114 0.24 -14.69 -11.03
CA THR A 114 1.35 -13.87 -11.54
C THR A 114 0.86 -12.94 -12.65
N LEU A 115 1.01 -11.63 -12.44
CA LEU A 115 0.63 -10.61 -13.43
C LEU A 115 1.78 -10.32 -14.39
N VAL A 116 1.57 -10.54 -15.69
CA VAL A 116 2.53 -10.20 -16.73
C VAL A 116 2.05 -8.97 -17.50
N LEU A 117 2.90 -7.95 -17.55
CA LEU A 117 2.65 -6.70 -18.26
C LEU A 117 3.65 -6.54 -19.39
N LEU A 118 3.16 -6.26 -20.59
CA LEU A 118 3.99 -5.84 -21.73
C LEU A 118 3.71 -4.36 -21.98
N ASN A 119 4.74 -3.52 -21.82
CA ASN A 119 4.63 -2.06 -21.97
C ASN A 119 3.48 -1.46 -21.13
N GLY A 120 3.27 -1.97 -19.92
CA GLY A 120 2.20 -1.52 -19.01
C GLY A 120 0.81 -2.08 -19.31
N ARG A 121 0.65 -2.93 -20.33
CA ARG A 121 -0.62 -3.58 -20.67
C ARG A 121 -0.59 -5.04 -20.25
N ARG A 122 -1.65 -5.48 -19.58
CA ARG A 122 -1.83 -6.89 -19.21
C ARG A 122 -1.95 -7.75 -20.47
N LEU A 123 -1.16 -8.81 -20.53
CA LEU A 123 -1.26 -9.80 -21.61
C LEU A 123 -2.43 -10.75 -21.36
N ALA A 124 -2.99 -11.25 -22.47
CA ALA A 124 -4.05 -12.24 -22.41
C ALA A 124 -3.49 -13.58 -21.91
N ASN A 125 -4.30 -14.27 -21.12
CA ASN A 125 -3.97 -15.59 -20.64
C ASN A 125 -3.99 -16.57 -21.83
N PHE A 126 -3.13 -17.57 -21.78
CA PHE A 126 -3.15 -18.70 -22.69
C PHE A 126 -4.47 -19.45 -22.54
N ALA A 127 -5.04 -19.86 -23.67
CA ALA A 127 -6.31 -20.58 -23.70
C ALA A 127 -6.11 -22.05 -23.31
N SER A 128 -5.81 -22.31 -22.03
CA SER A 128 -5.75 -23.66 -21.48
C SER A 128 -7.04 -24.00 -20.72
N PRO A 129 -7.61 -25.20 -20.94
CA PRO A 129 -8.50 -25.82 -19.96
C PRO A 129 -7.78 -26.01 -18.61
N GLY A 130 -8.43 -25.67 -17.49
CA GLY A 130 -7.94 -25.92 -16.12
C GLY A 130 -7.60 -24.65 -15.29
N ASP A 131 -7.16 -24.87 -14.05
CA ASP A 131 -7.00 -23.81 -13.04
C ASP A 131 -5.71 -22.96 -13.19
N ASN A 132 -4.78 -23.36 -14.06
CA ASN A 132 -3.51 -22.69 -14.32
C ASN A 132 -3.63 -21.67 -15.48
N ALA A 133 -4.48 -20.67 -15.31
CA ALA A 133 -4.68 -19.60 -16.28
C ALA A 133 -3.57 -18.53 -16.17
N GLY A 134 -2.49 -18.66 -16.93
CA GLY A 134 -1.40 -17.67 -17.00
C GLY A 134 -1.12 -17.20 -18.43
N VAL A 135 -0.17 -16.28 -18.58
CA VAL A 135 0.31 -15.80 -19.89
C VAL A 135 1.40 -16.72 -20.40
N ASP A 136 1.33 -17.12 -21.67
CA ASP A 136 2.37 -17.92 -22.31
C ASP A 136 3.53 -17.04 -22.79
N LEU A 137 4.67 -17.20 -22.13
CA LEU A 137 5.89 -16.43 -22.31
C LEU A 137 6.68 -16.82 -23.56
N ASN A 138 6.38 -17.98 -24.16
CA ASN A 138 6.98 -18.41 -25.42
C ASN A 138 6.66 -17.43 -26.57
N ASN A 139 5.55 -16.70 -26.46
CA ASN A 139 5.12 -15.71 -27.46
C ASN A 139 5.88 -14.38 -27.39
N ILE A 140 6.81 -14.20 -26.45
CA ILE A 140 7.60 -12.98 -26.28
C ILE A 140 9.06 -13.28 -26.61
N PRO A 141 9.54 -12.91 -27.82
CA PRO A 141 10.94 -13.07 -28.18
C PRO A 141 11.83 -12.16 -27.33
N ALA A 142 13.01 -12.63 -26.95
CA ALA A 142 13.97 -11.85 -26.17
C ALA A 142 14.39 -10.55 -26.87
N GLY A 143 14.44 -10.55 -28.22
CA GLY A 143 14.72 -9.36 -29.02
C GLY A 143 13.65 -8.27 -28.94
N ALA A 144 12.42 -8.60 -28.52
CA ALA A 144 11.32 -7.64 -28.36
C ALA A 144 11.28 -7.03 -26.94
N ILE A 145 12.00 -7.60 -25.98
CA ILE A 145 12.08 -7.08 -24.60
C ILE A 145 13.07 -5.92 -24.63
N GLN A 146 12.93 -4.86 -23.81
CA GLN A 146 14.03 -3.89 -23.55
C GLN A 146 14.63 -4.03 -22.15
N ARG A 147 13.76 -4.35 -21.20
CA ARG A 147 14.05 -4.52 -19.78
C ARG A 147 12.87 -5.29 -19.19
N VAL A 148 13.13 -6.01 -18.10
CA VAL A 148 12.10 -6.65 -17.27
C VAL A 148 12.21 -6.13 -15.86
#